data_AF-A0A7C6NRQ0-F1
#
_entry.id   AF-A0A7C6NRQ0-F1
#
_cell.length_a   1.000
_cell.length_b   1.000
_cell.length_c   1.000
_cell.angle_alpha   90.00
_cell.angle_beta   90.00
_cell.angle_gamma   90.00
#
_symmetry.space_group_name_H-M   'P 1'
#
loop_
_entity.id
_entity.type
_entity.pdbx_description
1 polymer ?
#
loop_
_entity_poly.entity_id
_entity_poly.type
_entity_poly.pdbx_seq_one_letter_code
_entity_poly.pdbx_strand_id
1 'polypeptide(L)' 'MSLVGKKVKIKVDEYDRSELSSLFIDFLDKNRDKVFTAIQEKKYKGTDLYSLEEEPMWIFHTRFLERVKFEEEM' A
#
# COMPACT_ATOMS: atom_id res chain seq x y z
N MET A 1 -5.80 12.78 -6.06
CA MET A 1 -4.34 12.98 -6.18
C MET A 1 -3.70 11.62 -6.40
N SER A 2 -2.78 11.49 -7.35
CA SER A 2 -2.13 10.20 -7.63
C SER A 2 -1.08 9.86 -6.56
N LEU A 3 -1.03 8.60 -6.12
CA LEU A 3 0.00 8.10 -5.19
C LEU A 3 1.24 7.55 -5.91
N VAL A 4 1.26 7.53 -7.25
CA VAL A 4 2.39 6.97 -8.03
C VAL A 4 3.70 7.69 -7.68
N GLY A 5 4.72 6.91 -7.34
CA GLY A 5 6.05 7.39 -6.95
C GLY A 5 6.11 8.04 -5.56
N LYS A 6 5.04 7.95 -4.77
CA LYS A 6 5.02 8.44 -3.38
C LYS A 6 5.28 7.30 -2.40
N LYS A 7 5.90 7.66 -1.29
CA LYS A 7 6.06 6.77 -0.13
C LYS A 7 4.72 6.61 0.58
N VAL A 8 4.31 5.36 0.76
CA VAL A 8 3.04 4.96 1.37
C VAL A 8 3.25 3.87 2.41
N LYS A 9 2.36 3.82 3.39
CA LYS A 9 2.26 2.76 4.39
C LYS A 9 0.91 2.07 4.24
N ILE A 10 0.85 0.77 4.46
CA ILE A 10 -0.39 0.01 4.39
C ILE A 10 -1.15 0.20 5.71
N LYS A 11 -2.43 0.58 5.63
CA LYS A 11 -3.32 0.65 6.79
C LYS A 11 -3.81 -0.74 7.16
N VAL A 12 -2.92 -1.55 7.72
CA VAL A 12 -3.22 -2.96 8.07
C VAL A 12 -4.38 -3.09 9.05
N ASP A 13 -4.58 -2.09 9.92
CA ASP A 13 -5.64 -2.05 10.93
C ASP A 13 -7.05 -1.78 10.33
N GLU A 14 -7.13 -1.25 9.10
CA GLU A 14 -8.41 -1.02 8.39
C GLU A 14 -8.95 -2.27 7.68
N TYR A 15 -8.16 -3.36 7.67
CA TYR A 15 -8.56 -4.60 7.04
C TYR A 15 -9.33 -5.50 8.01
N ASP A 16 -10.50 -5.96 7.59
CA ASP A 16 -11.20 -7.04 8.29
C ASP A 16 -10.43 -8.35 8.09
N ARG A 17 -9.81 -8.85 9.16
CA ARG A 17 -8.95 -10.05 9.11
C ARG A 17 -9.76 -11.35 8.93
N SER A 18 -11.08 -11.33 9.12
CA SER A 18 -11.91 -12.54 9.04
C SER A 18 -12.17 -12.99 7.61
N GLU A 19 -12.13 -12.08 6.64
CA GLU A 19 -12.34 -12.39 5.22
C GLU A 19 -11.03 -12.56 4.41
N LEU A 20 -9.86 -12.44 5.08
CA LEU A 20 -8.56 -12.46 4.41
C LEU A 20 -7.86 -13.81 4.49
N SER A 21 -7.15 -14.16 3.42
CA SER A 21 -6.28 -15.34 3.38
C SER A 21 -5.12 -15.21 4.36
N SER A 22 -4.75 -16.30 5.02
CA SER A 22 -3.65 -16.34 6.00
C SER A 22 -2.31 -15.83 5.44
N LEU A 23 -2.03 -16.07 4.15
CA LEU A 23 -0.85 -15.56 3.46
C LEU A 23 -0.84 -14.03 3.37
N PHE A 24 -2.00 -13.42 3.12
CA PHE A 24 -2.12 -11.98 3.05
C PHE A 24 -2.05 -11.36 4.44
N ILE A 25 -2.63 -12.00 5.46
CA ILE A 25 -2.50 -11.56 6.86
C ILE A 25 -1.03 -11.57 7.30
N ASP A 26 -0.29 -12.64 7.02
CA ASP A 26 1.15 -12.72 7.34
C ASP A 26 1.96 -11.64 6.61
N PHE A 27 1.60 -11.35 5.35
CA PHE A 27 2.17 -10.22 4.61
C PHE A 27 1.87 -8.88 5.29
N LEU A 28 0.62 -8.64 5.73
CA LEU A 28 0.25 -7.39 6.41
C LEU A 28 1.01 -7.23 7.73
N ASP A 29 1.07 -8.28 8.57
CA ASP A 29 1.76 -8.20 9.86
C ASP A 29 3.27 -8.02 9.70
N LYS A 30 3.92 -8.70 8.74
CA LYS A 30 5.37 -8.53 8.46
C LYS A 30 5.74 -7.15 7.90
N ASN A 31 4.78 -6.49 7.27
CA ASN A 31 4.99 -5.23 6.57
C ASN A 31 4.24 -4.06 7.22
N ARG A 32 3.69 -4.25 8.43
CA ARG A 32 2.90 -3.26 9.17
C ARG A 32 3.59 -1.91 9.27
N ASP A 33 4.88 -1.90 9.59
CA ASP A 33 5.67 -0.68 9.78
C ASP A 33 6.57 -0.32 8.60
N LYS A 34 6.45 -1.04 7.49
CA LYS A 34 7.23 -0.75 6.29
C LYS A 34 6.59 0.37 5.48
N VAL A 35 7.47 1.18 4.91
CA VAL A 35 7.12 2.20 3.94
C VAL A 35 7.50 1.69 2.56
N PHE A 36 6.57 1.78 1.63
CA PHE A 36 6.69 1.30 0.26
C PHE A 36 6.61 2.46 -0.72
N THR A 37 7.12 2.28 -1.93
CA THR A 37 6.81 3.16 -3.05
C THR A 37 5.54 2.66 -3.74
N ALA A 38 4.50 3.49 -3.83
CA ALA A 38 3.32 3.15 -4.61
C ALA A 38 3.61 3.27 -6.11
N ILE A 39 3.29 2.22 -6.86
CA ILE A 39 3.34 2.19 -8.32
C ILE A 39 1.95 1.88 -8.87
N GLN A 40 1.71 2.23 -10.12
CA GLN A 40 0.47 1.89 -10.81
C GLN A 40 0.82 1.27 -12.15
N GLU A 41 0.46 -0.01 -12.32
CA GLU A 41 0.65 -0.68 -13.60
C GLU A 41 -0.18 0.01 -14.69
N LYS A 42 0.29 -0.06 -15.96
CA LYS A 42 -0.39 0.60 -17.09
C LYS A 42 -1.87 0.19 -17.23
N LYS A 43 -2.21 -1.06 -16.88
CA LYS A 43 -3.58 -1.59 -16.88
C LYS A 43 -4.50 -0.96 -15.81
N TYR A 44 -3.94 -0.39 -14.75
CA TYR A 44 -4.69 0.25 -13.65
C TYR A 44 -4.60 1.77 -13.71
N LYS A 45 -4.01 2.33 -14.78
CA LYS A 45 -3.83 3.78 -14.92
C LYS A 45 -5.17 4.51 -14.84
N GLY A 46 -5.28 5.47 -13.92
CA GLY A 46 -6.50 6.26 -13.72
C GLY A 46 -7.53 5.60 -12.79
N THR A 47 -7.22 4.46 -12.20
CA THR A 47 -8.01 3.84 -11.12
C THR A 47 -7.42 4.17 -9.76
N ASP A 48 -8.14 3.81 -8.70
CA ASP A 48 -7.68 3.91 -7.32
C ASP A 48 -6.87 2.68 -6.85
N LEU A 49 -6.43 1.84 -7.78
CA LEU A 49 -5.64 0.64 -7.50
C LEU A 49 -4.14 0.90 -7.72
N TYR A 50 -3.34 0.51 -6.74
CA TYR A 50 -1.89 0.70 -6.70
C TYR A 50 -1.22 -0.60 -6.29
N SER A 51 -0.06 -0.89 -6.86
CA SER A 51 0.83 -1.94 -6.39
C SER A 51 2.00 -1.31 -5.62
N LEU A 52 2.76 -2.11 -4.90
CA LEU A 52 3.95 -1.65 -4.17
C LEU A 52 5.19 -2.01 -5.00
N GLU A 53 6.12 -1.08 -5.20
CA GLU A 53 7.31 -1.32 -6.04
C GLU A 53 8.19 -2.44 -5.49
N GLU A 54 8.37 -2.45 -4.17
CA GLU A 54 9.20 -3.43 -3.46
C GLU A 54 8.53 -4.82 -3.39
N GLU A 55 7.20 -4.89 -3.45
CA GLU A 55 6.40 -6.13 -3.41
C GLU A 55 5.19 -6.01 -4.37
N PRO A 56 5.39 -6.07 -5.70
CA PRO A 56 4.36 -5.76 -6.70
C PRO A 56 3.30 -6.85 -6.84
N MET A 57 3.40 -7.91 -6.05
CA MET A 57 2.49 -9.05 -6.06
C MET A 57 1.08 -8.69 -5.56
N TRP A 58 0.97 -7.67 -4.72
CA TRP A 58 -0.29 -7.27 -4.10
C TRP A 58 -0.80 -5.93 -4.66
N ILE A 59 -2.12 -5.85 -4.84
CA ILE A 59 -2.81 -4.65 -5.33
C ILE A 59 -3.65 -4.11 -4.19
N PHE A 60 -3.46 -2.82 -3.90
CA PHE A 60 -4.10 -2.10 -2.82
C PHE A 60 -4.97 -0.99 -3.39
N HIS A 61 -6.16 -0.82 -2.81
CA HIS A 61 -6.97 0.35 -3.06
C HIS A 61 -6.38 1.55 -2.30
N THR A 62 -6.44 2.74 -2.88
CA THR A 62 -5.92 4.00 -2.30
C THR A 62 -6.38 4.24 -0.86
N ARG A 63 -7.59 3.79 -0.51
CA ARG A 63 -8.17 3.90 0.84
C ARG A 63 -7.37 3.18 1.93
N PHE A 64 -6.68 2.11 1.55
CA PHE A 64 -5.87 1.29 2.44
C PHE A 64 -4.39 1.70 2.43
N LEU A 65 -4.05 2.75 1.68
CA LEU A 65 -2.71 3.30 1.61
C LEU A 65 -2.71 4.68 2.28
N GLU A 66 -1.78 4.85 3.20
CA GLU A 66 -1.51 6.14 3.80
C GLU A 66 -0.25 6.74 3.20
N ARG A 67 -0.33 7.97 2.70
CA ARG A 67 0.86 8.67 2.25
C ARG A 67 1.71 9.08 3.44
N VAL A 68 2.93 8.57 3.49
CA VAL A 68 3.92 9.02 4.46
C VAL A 68 4.48 10.35 3.94
N LYS A 69 4.15 11.44 4.64
CA LYS A 69 4.90 12.68 4.51
C LYS A 69 6.11 12.53 5.41
N PHE A 70 7.30 12.38 4.83
CA PHE A 70 8.50 12.69 5.58
C PHE A 70 8.45 14.20 5.77
N GLU A 71 8.10 14.65 6.97
CA GLU A 71 8.57 15.95 7.44
C GLU A 71 10.08 15.78 7.58
N GLU A 72 10.82 16.10 6.51
CA GLU A 72 12.14 16.67 6.69
C GLU A 72 11.89 18.01 7.41
N GLU A 73 11.80 17.94 8.74
CA GLU A 73 12.04 19.11 9.57
C GLU A 73 13.51 19.49 9.36
N MET A 74 13.64 20.62 8.66
CA MET A 74 14.75 21.57 8.56
C MET A 74 15.92 21.40 9.54
#